data_AF-A0A2R4VUJ1-F1
#
_entry.id   AF-A0A2R4VUJ1-F1
#
_cell.length_a   1.000
_cell.length_b   1.000
_cell.length_c   1.000
_cell.angle_alpha   90.00
_cell.angle_beta   90.00
_cell.angle_gamma   90.00
#
_symmetry.space_group_name_H-M   'P 1'
#
loop_
_entity.id
_entity.type
_entity.pdbx_description
1 polymer ?
#
loop_
_entity_poly.entity_id
_entity_poly.type
_entity_poly.pdbx_seq_one_letter_code
_entity_poly.pdbx_strand_id
1 'polypeptide(L)' 'MSKTDCSAEIFKSAALHLDVVDEFIAITQSKLNGTTSEFARDSLTDLLSGLTEQRETYRAVLATVQPAIALAA' A
#
# COMPACT_ATOMS: atom_id res chain seq x y z
N MET A 1 -23.17 -0.50 -15.68
CA MET A 1 -22.42 -0.53 -14.41
C MET A 1 -22.75 0.76 -13.67
N SER A 2 -23.22 0.66 -12.43
CA SER A 2 -23.56 1.84 -11.63
C SER A 2 -22.29 2.53 -11.08
N LYS A 3 -22.43 3.75 -10.58
CA LYS A 3 -21.31 4.48 -9.93
C LYS A 3 -20.81 3.73 -8.69
N THR A 4 -21.72 3.08 -7.96
CA THR A 4 -21.41 2.27 -6.78
C THR A 4 -20.64 1.00 -7.15
N ASP A 5 -21.03 0.32 -8.23
CA ASP A 5 -20.29 -0.86 -8.73
C ASP A 5 -18.86 -0.47 -9.14
N CYS A 6 -18.70 0.66 -9.83
CA CYS A 6 -17.39 1.18 -10.21
C CYS A 6 -16.51 1.48 -8.99
N SER A 7 -17.07 2.15 -7.97
CA SER A 7 -16.33 2.44 -6.75
C SER A 7 -15.90 1.18 -6.00
N ALA A 8 -16.74 0.13 -5.98
CA ALA A 8 -16.42 -1.13 -5.34
C ALA A 8 -15.21 -1.82 -6.01
N GLU A 9 -15.14 -1.81 -7.34
CA GLU A 9 -13.99 -2.37 -8.06
C GLU A 9 -12.69 -1.56 -7.82
N ILE A 10 -12.78 -0.23 -7.72
CA ILE A 10 -11.63 0.61 -7.35
C ILE A 10 -11.12 0.24 -5.96
N PHE A 11 -12.01 0.07 -4.98
CA PHE A 11 -11.59 -0.31 -3.62
C PHE A 11 -11.02 -1.73 -3.54
N LYS A 12 -11.57 -2.68 -4.30
CA LYS A 12 -10.97 -4.03 -4.43
C LYS A 12 -9.57 -3.96 -5.02
N SER A 13 -9.37 -3.17 -6.07
CA SER A 13 -8.06 -2.95 -6.67
C SER A 13 -7.10 -2.29 -5.67
N ALA A 14 -7.55 -1.27 -4.94
CA ALA A 14 -6.74 -0.60 -3.90
C ALA A 14 -6.32 -1.57 -2.78
N ALA A 15 -7.19 -2.49 -2.36
CA ALA A 15 -6.85 -3.53 -1.38
C ALA A 15 -5.77 -4.47 -1.91
N LEU A 16 -5.91 -4.95 -3.15
CA LEU A 16 -4.89 -5.79 -3.78
C LEU A 16 -3.53 -5.07 -3.90
N HIS A 17 -3.54 -3.79 -4.26
CA HIS A 17 -2.32 -2.99 -4.32
C HIS A 17 -1.68 -2.83 -2.93
N LEU A 18 -2.47 -2.66 -1.87
CA LEU A 18 -1.96 -2.60 -0.50
C LEU A 18 -1.23 -3.91 -0.12
N ASP A 19 -1.81 -5.06 -0.43
CA ASP A 19 -1.18 -6.37 -0.18
C ASP A 19 0.17 -6.50 -0.91
N VAL A 20 0.24 -6.03 -2.15
CA VAL A 20 1.50 -6.03 -2.93
C VAL A 20 2.53 -5.07 -2.33
N VAL A 21 2.12 -3.90 -1.87
CA VAL A 21 3.02 -2.94 -1.20
C VAL A 21 3.56 -3.52 0.10
N ASP A 22 2.74 -4.21 0.88
CA ASP A 22 3.18 -4.87 2.12
C ASP A 22 4.24 -5.96 1.84
N GLU A 23 4.06 -6.77 0.80
CA GLU A 23 5.06 -7.76 0.37
C GLU A 23 6.35 -7.09 -0.13
N PHE A 24 6.24 -6.00 -0.90
CA PHE A 24 7.41 -5.27 -1.37
C PHE A 24 8.20 -4.66 -0.20
N ILE A 25 7.52 -4.13 0.82
CA ILE A 25 8.14 -3.68 2.06
C ILE A 25 8.90 -4.82 2.72
N ALA A 26 8.29 -6.01 2.87
CA ALA A 26 8.92 -7.16 3.48
C ALA A 26 10.20 -7.60 2.72
N ILE A 27 10.14 -7.65 1.39
CA ILE A 27 11.30 -7.96 0.54
C ILE A 27 12.40 -6.90 0.71
N THR A 28 12.04 -5.62 0.70
CA THR A 28 12.98 -4.50 0.84
C THR A 28 13.70 -4.56 2.18
N GLN A 29 12.96 -4.80 3.27
CA GLN A 29 13.52 -4.99 4.61
C GLN A 29 14.43 -6.22 4.68
N SER A 30 14.04 -7.34 4.07
CA SER A 30 14.90 -8.53 3.99
C SER A 30 16.22 -8.24 3.27
N LYS A 31 16.18 -7.52 2.15
CA LYS A 31 17.39 -7.12 1.42
C LYS A 31 18.25 -6.13 2.21
N LEU A 32 17.63 -5.18 2.89
CA LEU A 32 18.32 -4.21 3.74
C LEU A 32 19.08 -4.90 4.88
N ASN A 33 18.47 -5.91 5.52
CA ASN A 33 19.10 -6.69 6.58
C ASN A 33 20.27 -7.55 6.09
N GLY A 34 20.29 -7.92 4.80
CA GLY A 34 21.31 -8.77 4.20
C GLY A 34 22.44 -8.02 3.50
N THR A 35 22.35 -6.70 3.33
CA THR A 35 23.34 -5.95 2.54
C THR A 35 24.49 -5.38 3.37
N THR A 36 25.71 -5.55 2.88
CA THR A 36 26.92 -4.93 3.43
C THR A 36 27.33 -3.66 2.66
N SER A 37 26.76 -3.43 1.48
CA SER A 37 27.02 -2.24 0.65
C SER A 37 26.33 -1.00 1.25
N GLU A 38 27.09 0.05 1.49
CA GLU A 38 26.58 1.34 1.99
C GLU A 38 25.61 1.99 1.00
N PHE A 39 25.99 2.07 -0.28
CA PHE A 39 25.11 2.57 -1.33
C PHE A 39 23.76 1.82 -1.41
N ALA A 40 23.80 0.49 -1.32
CA ALA A 40 22.57 -0.31 -1.34
C ALA A 40 21.73 -0.09 -0.08
N ARG A 41 22.36 0.11 1.09
CA ARG A 41 21.66 0.40 2.34
C ARG A 41 20.90 1.72 2.25
N ASP A 42 21.55 2.77 1.74
CA ASP A 42 20.92 4.08 1.57
C ASP A 42 19.76 4.01 0.56
N SER A 43 20.00 3.40 -0.60
CA SER A 43 18.98 3.25 -1.65
C SER A 43 17.76 2.45 -1.18
N LEU A 44 17.97 1.38 -0.41
CA LEU A 44 16.88 0.56 0.14
C LEU A 44 16.14 1.27 1.27
N THR A 45 16.81 2.14 2.03
CA THR A 45 16.19 2.97 3.07
C THR A 45 15.27 4.00 2.43
N ASP A 46 15.72 4.67 1.37
CA ASP A 46 14.91 5.62 0.60
C ASP A 46 13.70 4.94 -0.05
N LEU A 47 13.91 3.76 -0.65
CA LEU A 47 12.83 2.94 -1.21
C LEU A 47 11.80 2.56 -0.13
N LEU A 48 12.26 2.11 1.04
CA LEU A 48 11.39 1.73 2.15
C LEU A 48 10.53 2.91 2.65
N SER A 49 11.11 4.11 2.67
CA SER A 49 10.38 5.34 3.01
C SER A 49 9.21 5.57 2.04
N GLY A 50 9.48 5.55 0.73
CA GLY A 50 8.45 5.73 -0.30
C GLY A 50 7.37 4.65 -0.28
N LEU A 51 7.76 3.38 -0.07
CA LEU A 51 6.79 2.28 0.06
C LEU A 51 5.91 2.44 1.30
N THR A 52 6.47 2.92 2.42
CA THR A 52 5.71 3.16 3.64
C THR A 52 4.69 4.28 3.44
N GLU A 53 5.06 5.37 2.76
CA GLU A 53 4.13 6.45 2.42
C GLU A 53 2.99 5.96 1.50
N GLN A 54 3.34 5.16 0.48
CA GLN A 54 2.36 4.55 -0.41
C GLN A 54 1.38 3.63 0.34
N ARG A 55 1.90 2.85 1.29
CA ARG A 55 1.08 1.98 2.15
C ARG A 55 0.07 2.78 2.96
N GLU A 56 0.50 3.84 3.62
CA GLU A 56 -0.39 4.69 4.42
C GLU A 56 -1.44 5.40 3.54
N THR A 57 -1.07 5.78 2.32
CA THR A 57 -2.03 6.35 1.34
C THR A 57 -3.14 5.36 0.98
N TYR A 58 -2.79 4.09 0.68
CA TYR A 58 -3.81 3.07 0.40
C TYR A 58 -4.68 2.77 1.62
N ARG A 59 -4.08 2.71 2.82
CA ARG A 59 -4.85 2.56 4.07
C ARG A 59 -5.84 3.70 4.28
N ALA A 60 -5.43 4.94 4.02
CA ALA A 60 -6.32 6.09 4.10
C ALA A 60 -7.49 5.98 3.11
N VAL A 61 -7.23 5.59 1.86
CA VAL A 61 -8.28 5.36 0.86
C VAL A 61 -9.25 4.27 1.31
N LEU A 62 -8.75 3.13 1.79
CA LEU A 62 -9.60 2.01 2.23
C LEU A 62 -10.39 2.34 3.50
N ALA A 63 -9.88 3.18 4.39
CA ALA A 63 -10.61 3.68 5.55
C ALA A 63 -11.85 4.52 5.16
N THR A 64 -11.87 5.11 3.95
CA THR A 64 -13.05 5.84 3.45
C THR A 64 -14.21 4.93 2.98
N VAL A 65 -13.97 3.62 2.85
CA VAL A 65 -15.00 2.62 2.49
C VAL A 65 -16.00 2.41 3.63
N GLN A 66 -15.51 2.35 4.87
CA GLN A 66 -16.33 2.14 6.06
C GLN A 66 -17.43 3.21 6.27
N PRO A 67 -17.16 4.52 6.10
CA PRO A 67 -18.23 5.53 6.18
C PRO A 67 -19.20 5.49 4.98
N ALA A 68 -18.81 5.00 3.80
CA ALA A 68 -19.68 4.95 2.63
C ALA A 68 -20.73 3.82 2.72
N ILE A 69 -20.39 2.67 3.31
CA ILE A 69 -21.33 1.55 3.50
C ILE A 69 -22.36 1.88 4.61
N ALA A 70 -21.94 2.59 5.66
CA ALA A 70 -22.83 2.97 6.77
C ALA A 70 -23.86 4.06 6.39
N LEU A 71 -23.59 4.88 5.35
CA LEU A 71 -24.51 5.92 4.89
C LEU A 71 -25.52 5.43 3.83
N ALA A 72 -25.33 4.20 3.32
CA ALA A 72 -26.15 3.60 2.27
C ALA A 72 -27.08 2.49 2.78
N ALA A 73 -27.06 2.21 4.09
CA ALA A 73 -27.93 1.26 4.80
C ALA A 73 -28.99 2.00 5.63
#